data_AF-A0A1V6QG67-F1
#
_entry.id   AF-A0A1V6QG67-F1
#
_cell.length_a   1.000
_cell.length_b   1.000
_cell.length_c   1.000
_cell.angle_alpha   90.00
_cell.angle_beta   90.00
_cell.angle_gamma   90.00
#
_symmetry.space_group_name_H-M   'P 1'
#
loop_
_entity.id
_entity.type
_entity.pdbx_description
1 polymer ?
#
loop_
_entity_poly.entity_id
_entity_poly.type
_entity_poly.pdbx_seq_one_letter_code
_entity_poly.pdbx_strand_id
1 'polypeptide(L)'
;MAMQVLAWITCAKRALTTVELQTALAVEIGESDFDKSNLSDPIDIVSVCAGLVTIDEQSNVIRLVHYTTQEFFERNQSTWFPNANCYIGSICVTYLSMDIFKTGHCQTREELTSRVNHHPFGVYAAHFWSYHIRERESDGEQYIGEEAIIELLLDGPKVNSCVQIMDNVDRQLPPYEVRFRNKDYLPITTQLATAMHLAAYFDLLDVIRKLISAGGPVDCVDATGMTPLSWATQRNHPDVIILLLANGANPNIKDNRGMTPLFFATRSGHERALQLLLEGNGDLLHNDDMDRPLLHASARSGSEEVARLLLKHGLSAHAEDDDGHTPLFLAASIGHLNLVQLFVDWDRDIETQSIELDTSMSAAAQSGHEAIVQFLLNRGADPNNSHLQNFTPLMYASVSANASVVQLLLDWGVDLEIKDDRGLTALSHAVMGRSTESVIQLLLEKGADINTKDNASRGVVFYAASENRYNNLTVLFTSTNIRDIHHPDLYGRTPLHVAATRGHLQSVLTLLKSDGVDREAQDEFSCTPLSDAVVRKRSDVVKALETFSETSSQLAFESVDEATSQLEVEVDCDICGVDILKGEAFYYCTICSGADFDICEVCYHLGARCLDSSHQMGLRHERDLDPWSH
;
A
#
# COMPACT_ATOMS: atom_id res chain seq x y z
N MET A 1 -2.21 -45.76 4.63
CA MET A 1 -1.29 -44.85 3.92
C MET A 1 -1.89 -44.23 2.65
N ALA A 2 -2.12 -44.95 1.54
CA ALA A 2 -2.65 -44.36 0.29
C ALA A 2 -3.89 -43.47 0.47
N MET A 3 -4.90 -43.98 1.19
CA MET A 3 -6.13 -43.23 1.49
C MET A 3 -5.87 -41.99 2.36
N GLN A 4 -4.90 -42.03 3.26
CA GLN A 4 -4.55 -40.88 4.10
C GLN A 4 -3.86 -39.79 3.28
N VAL A 5 -2.94 -40.18 2.38
CA VAL A 5 -2.28 -39.26 1.45
C VAL A 5 -3.31 -38.57 0.55
N LEU A 6 -4.21 -39.34 -0.05
CA LEU A 6 -5.26 -38.78 -0.89
C LEU A 6 -6.24 -37.91 -0.09
N ALA A 7 -6.60 -38.29 1.14
CA ALA A 7 -7.41 -37.45 2.02
C ALA A 7 -6.73 -36.10 2.30
N TRP A 8 -5.44 -36.09 2.63
CA TRP A 8 -4.70 -34.84 2.85
C TRP A 8 -4.63 -33.96 1.59
N ILE A 9 -4.30 -34.54 0.43
CA ILE A 9 -4.17 -33.76 -0.81
C ILE A 9 -5.52 -33.18 -1.26
N THR A 10 -6.63 -33.86 -0.97
CA THR A 10 -7.97 -33.47 -1.43
C THR A 10 -8.73 -32.61 -0.43
N CYS A 11 -8.51 -32.82 0.87
CA CYS A 11 -9.31 -32.20 1.92
C CYS A 11 -8.57 -31.07 2.66
N ALA A 12 -7.25 -30.96 2.53
CA ALA A 12 -6.51 -29.87 3.16
C ALA A 12 -6.96 -28.49 2.65
N LYS A 13 -6.94 -27.49 3.54
CA LYS A 13 -7.36 -26.11 3.23
C LYS A 13 -6.35 -25.34 2.38
N ARG A 14 -5.15 -25.89 2.23
CA ARG A 14 -4.15 -25.48 1.25
C ARG A 14 -3.27 -26.67 0.87
N ALA A 15 -2.55 -26.53 -0.23
CA ALA A 15 -1.52 -27.48 -0.59
C ALA A 15 -0.43 -27.56 0.49
N LEU A 16 0.01 -28.78 0.78
CA LEU A 16 1.06 -29.07 1.75
C LEU A 16 2.38 -29.34 1.02
N THR A 17 3.46 -28.80 1.55
CA THR A 17 4.81 -29.19 1.12
C THR A 17 5.06 -30.66 1.47
N THR A 18 6.01 -31.28 0.80
CA THR A 18 6.44 -32.66 1.05
C THR A 18 6.74 -32.89 2.54
N VAL A 19 7.47 -31.97 3.17
CA VAL A 19 7.85 -32.07 4.59
C VAL A 19 6.63 -31.96 5.51
N GLU A 20 5.71 -31.05 5.20
CA GLU A 20 4.47 -30.91 5.98
C GLU A 20 3.60 -32.16 5.89
N LEU A 21 3.44 -32.73 4.70
CA LEU A 21 2.65 -33.95 4.52
C LEU A 21 3.31 -35.17 5.17
N GLN A 22 4.63 -35.33 5.05
CA GLN A 22 5.37 -36.38 5.77
C GLN A 22 5.18 -36.25 7.28
N THR A 23 5.28 -35.04 7.81
CA THR A 23 5.08 -34.77 9.24
C THR A 23 3.66 -35.12 9.65
N ALA A 24 2.65 -34.67 8.91
CA ALA A 24 1.24 -34.95 9.19
C ALA A 24 0.92 -36.44 9.23
N LEU A 25 1.50 -37.23 8.32
CA LEU A 25 1.30 -38.68 8.25
C LEU A 25 2.04 -39.44 9.36
N ALA A 26 3.09 -38.84 9.95
CA ALA A 26 3.88 -39.43 11.02
C ALA A 26 3.34 -39.14 12.43
N VAL A 27 2.34 -38.25 12.57
CA VAL A 27 1.71 -37.94 13.86
C VAL A 27 0.83 -39.10 14.32
N GLU A 28 1.10 -39.60 15.53
CA GLU A 28 0.30 -40.61 16.20
C GLU A 28 -0.63 -39.97 17.24
N ILE A 29 -1.93 -40.26 17.13
CA ILE A 29 -2.95 -39.69 18.02
C ILE A 29 -2.75 -40.22 19.45
N GLY A 30 -2.67 -39.32 20.42
CA GLY A 30 -2.51 -39.64 21.84
C GLY A 30 -1.07 -39.59 22.36
N GLU A 31 -0.08 -39.48 21.47
CA GLU A 31 1.33 -39.34 21.85
C GLU A 31 1.68 -37.87 22.15
N SER A 32 2.53 -37.65 23.17
CA SER A 32 2.96 -36.31 23.60
C SER A 32 4.20 -35.79 22.87
N ASP A 33 4.94 -36.67 22.17
CA ASP A 33 6.19 -36.36 21.48
C ASP A 33 6.16 -36.81 20.02
N PHE A 34 6.90 -36.10 19.16
CA PHE A 34 7.01 -36.44 17.74
C PHE A 34 8.13 -37.46 17.50
N ASP A 35 7.78 -38.68 17.06
CA ASP A 35 8.77 -39.66 16.62
C ASP A 35 9.17 -39.44 15.15
N LYS A 36 10.41 -38.99 14.95
CA LYS A 36 10.99 -38.83 13.61
C LYS A 36 11.16 -40.15 12.86
N SER A 37 11.17 -41.29 13.56
CA SER A 37 11.29 -42.61 12.95
C SER A 37 10.06 -43.00 12.11
N ASN A 38 8.91 -42.34 12.37
CA ASN A 38 7.67 -42.52 11.63
C ASN A 38 7.59 -41.75 10.30
N LEU A 39 8.59 -40.90 9.99
CA LEU A 39 8.62 -40.15 8.74
C LEU A 39 8.78 -41.11 7.56
N SER A 40 7.75 -41.16 6.70
CA SER A 40 7.79 -41.94 5.46
C SER A 40 8.63 -41.24 4.38
N ASP A 41 9.39 -42.00 3.58
CA ASP A 41 10.13 -41.45 2.44
C ASP A 41 9.15 -40.85 1.41
N PRO A 42 9.40 -39.66 0.82
CA PRO A 42 8.51 -39.09 -0.20
C PRO A 42 8.26 -40.02 -1.38
N ILE A 43 9.25 -40.86 -1.74
CA ILE A 43 9.13 -41.87 -2.80
C ILE A 43 8.08 -42.92 -2.41
N ASP A 44 8.06 -43.36 -1.15
CA ASP A 44 7.08 -44.32 -0.67
C ASP A 44 5.67 -43.71 -0.65
N ILE A 45 5.53 -42.44 -0.27
CA ILE A 45 4.26 -41.69 -0.30
C ILE A 45 3.68 -41.67 -1.71
N VAL A 46 4.50 -41.36 -2.72
CA VAL A 46 4.10 -41.34 -4.13
C VAL A 46 3.80 -42.74 -4.64
N SER A 47 4.67 -43.71 -4.34
CA SER A 47 4.57 -45.10 -4.80
C SER A 47 3.28 -45.77 -4.33
N VAL A 48 2.91 -45.57 -3.06
CA VAL A 48 1.70 -46.11 -2.45
C VAL A 48 0.42 -45.56 -3.08
N CYS A 49 0.49 -44.39 -3.74
CA CYS A 49 -0.64 -43.78 -4.46
C CYS A 49 -0.76 -44.23 -5.93
N ALA A 50 0.03 -45.23 -6.36
CA ALA A 50 -0.07 -45.89 -7.67
C ALA A 50 -0.12 -44.92 -8.88
N GLY A 51 0.64 -43.83 -8.82
CA GLY A 51 0.73 -42.84 -9.91
C GLY A 51 -0.39 -41.79 -9.95
N LEU A 52 -1.27 -41.73 -8.94
CA LEU A 52 -2.27 -40.66 -8.82
C LEU A 52 -1.67 -39.33 -8.33
N VAL A 53 -0.52 -39.41 -7.67
CA VAL A 53 0.14 -38.30 -6.98
C VAL A 53 1.57 -38.13 -7.51
N THR A 54 2.08 -36.90 -7.53
CA THR A 54 3.46 -36.58 -7.89
C THR A 54 4.02 -35.46 -7.00
N ILE A 55 5.35 -35.30 -6.99
CA ILE A 55 6.04 -34.20 -6.31
C ILE A 55 6.34 -33.13 -7.36
N ASP A 56 5.88 -31.92 -7.11
CA ASP A 56 6.23 -30.77 -7.92
C ASP A 56 7.61 -30.24 -7.53
N GLU A 57 8.60 -30.35 -8.41
CA GLU A 57 9.99 -29.96 -8.13
C GLU A 57 10.15 -28.45 -7.89
N GLN A 58 9.25 -27.60 -8.42
CA GLN A 58 9.34 -26.15 -8.27
C GLN A 58 8.78 -25.69 -6.93
N SER A 59 7.66 -26.27 -6.50
CA SER A 59 6.96 -25.88 -5.27
C SER A 59 7.23 -26.79 -4.07
N ASN A 60 7.89 -27.94 -4.28
CA ASN A 60 8.06 -29.00 -3.27
C ASN A 60 6.73 -29.44 -2.64
N VAL A 61 5.65 -29.43 -3.42
CA VAL A 61 4.31 -29.83 -3.01
C VAL A 61 3.97 -31.20 -3.60
N ILE A 62 3.34 -32.04 -2.78
CA ILE A 62 2.77 -33.31 -3.24
C ILE A 62 1.35 -33.04 -3.75
N ARG A 63 1.10 -33.30 -5.04
CA ARG A 63 -0.18 -32.98 -5.70
C ARG A 63 -0.69 -34.10 -6.60
N LEU A 64 -1.97 -34.04 -6.96
CA LEU A 64 -2.56 -34.95 -7.95
C LEU A 64 -1.94 -34.70 -9.33
N VAL A 65 -1.69 -35.79 -10.07
CA VAL A 65 -1.01 -35.75 -11.38
C VAL A 65 -1.83 -35.02 -12.45
N HIS A 66 -3.16 -35.07 -12.35
CA HIS A 66 -4.06 -34.53 -13.37
C HIS A 66 -5.25 -33.80 -12.75
N TYR A 67 -5.63 -32.66 -13.35
CA TYR A 67 -6.72 -31.81 -12.84
C TYR A 67 -8.08 -32.54 -12.80
N THR A 68 -8.34 -33.45 -13.73
CA THR A 68 -9.59 -34.25 -13.72
C THR A 68 -9.68 -35.18 -12.52
N THR A 69 -8.54 -35.62 -11.98
CA THR A 69 -8.49 -36.45 -10.77
C THR A 69 -8.82 -35.59 -9.55
N GLN A 70 -8.33 -34.36 -9.51
CA GLN A 70 -8.68 -33.39 -8.49
C GLN A 70 -10.18 -33.09 -8.51
N GLU A 71 -10.73 -32.73 -9.66
CA GLU A 71 -12.16 -32.48 -9.82
C GLU A 71 -13.02 -33.69 -9.44
N PHE A 72 -12.56 -34.90 -9.77
CA PHE A 72 -13.25 -36.13 -9.36
C PHE A 72 -13.32 -36.27 -7.83
N PHE A 73 -12.19 -36.10 -7.13
CA PHE A 73 -12.19 -36.23 -5.67
C PHE A 73 -12.91 -35.08 -4.97
N GLU A 74 -12.78 -33.85 -5.45
CA GLU A 74 -13.52 -32.70 -4.91
C GLU A 74 -15.03 -32.90 -5.01
N ARG A 75 -15.52 -33.43 -6.14
CA ARG A 75 -16.95 -33.73 -6.31
C ARG A 75 -17.46 -34.92 -5.50
N ASN A 76 -16.58 -35.84 -5.10
CA ASN A 76 -16.94 -37.09 -4.42
C ASN A 76 -16.27 -37.22 -3.03
N GLN A 77 -15.90 -36.09 -2.43
CA GLN A 77 -15.06 -36.03 -1.24
C GLN A 77 -15.68 -36.75 -0.05
N SER A 78 -16.96 -36.51 0.24
CA SER A 78 -17.70 -37.15 1.34
C SER A 78 -17.87 -38.67 1.15
N THR A 79 -17.87 -39.15 -0.10
CA THR A 79 -18.00 -40.58 -0.40
C THR A 79 -16.67 -41.32 -0.20
N TRP A 80 -15.57 -40.73 -0.65
CA TRP A 80 -14.25 -41.36 -0.56
C TRP A 80 -13.56 -41.13 0.78
N PHE A 81 -13.83 -39.98 1.40
CA PHE A 81 -13.18 -39.53 2.62
C PHE A 81 -14.18 -38.98 3.65
N PRO A 82 -15.22 -39.76 4.04
CA PRO A 82 -16.28 -39.28 4.94
C PRO A 82 -15.75 -38.71 6.27
N ASN A 83 -14.64 -39.27 6.78
CA ASN A 83 -14.04 -38.87 8.05
C ASN A 83 -12.75 -38.05 7.90
N ALA A 84 -12.41 -37.55 6.70
CA ALA A 84 -11.13 -36.86 6.48
C ALA A 84 -10.99 -35.61 7.34
N ASN A 85 -12.05 -34.80 7.46
CA ASN A 85 -12.02 -33.59 8.28
C ASN A 85 -11.79 -33.92 9.77
N CYS A 86 -12.47 -34.94 10.31
CA CYS A 86 -12.23 -35.43 11.68
C CYS A 86 -10.79 -35.92 11.85
N TYR A 87 -10.28 -36.73 10.91
CA TYR A 87 -8.93 -37.27 10.94
C TYR A 87 -7.87 -36.16 10.88
N ILE A 88 -7.96 -35.26 9.91
CA ILE A 88 -7.03 -34.14 9.72
C ILE A 88 -7.04 -33.22 10.94
N GLY A 89 -8.24 -32.83 11.42
CA GLY A 89 -8.38 -32.01 12.62
C GLY A 89 -7.73 -32.67 13.84
N SER A 90 -7.91 -33.99 14.00
CA SER A 90 -7.29 -34.75 15.09
C SER A 90 -5.77 -34.74 15.03
N ILE A 91 -5.20 -34.91 13.84
CA ILE A 91 -3.75 -34.84 13.63
C ILE A 91 -3.23 -33.44 13.96
N CYS A 92 -3.92 -32.39 13.53
CA CYS A 92 -3.51 -31.02 13.82
C CYS A 92 -3.56 -30.73 15.34
N VAL A 93 -4.67 -31.08 16.03
CA VAL A 93 -4.79 -30.87 17.48
C VAL A 93 -3.75 -31.67 18.24
N THR A 94 -3.53 -32.93 17.86
CA THR A 94 -2.50 -33.79 18.47
C THR A 94 -1.12 -33.16 18.31
N TYR A 95 -0.77 -32.73 17.10
CA TYR A 95 0.51 -32.10 16.82
C TYR A 95 0.72 -30.84 17.68
N LEU A 96 -0.27 -29.94 17.71
CA LEU A 96 -0.21 -28.72 18.54
C LEU A 96 -0.20 -29.03 20.04
N SER A 97 -0.65 -30.22 20.43
CA SER A 97 -0.64 -30.70 21.83
C SER A 97 0.70 -31.31 22.25
N MET A 98 1.69 -31.40 21.38
CA MET A 98 2.99 -31.99 21.71
C MET A 98 3.84 -31.13 22.64
N ASP A 99 4.77 -31.76 23.35
CA ASP A 99 5.60 -31.15 24.39
C ASP A 99 6.54 -30.06 23.85
N ILE A 100 6.88 -30.10 22.55
CA ILE A 100 7.62 -29.03 21.87
C ILE A 100 6.95 -27.66 22.00
N PHE A 101 5.61 -27.62 22.07
CA PHE A 101 4.83 -26.38 22.19
C PHE A 101 4.64 -25.91 23.65
N LYS A 102 5.00 -26.74 24.65
CA LYS A 102 5.03 -26.33 26.08
C LYS A 102 6.09 -25.27 26.37
N THR A 103 7.05 -25.09 25.48
CA THR A 103 8.05 -24.00 25.57
C THR A 103 7.41 -22.62 25.53
N GLY A 104 6.16 -22.52 25.05
CA GLY A 104 5.37 -21.30 25.12
C GLY A 104 5.84 -20.22 24.16
N HIS A 105 5.69 -18.97 24.57
CA HIS A 105 6.00 -17.82 23.75
C HIS A 105 7.52 -17.66 23.49
N CYS A 106 7.94 -17.63 22.21
CA CYS A 106 9.31 -17.25 21.82
C CYS A 106 9.56 -15.77 22.10
N GLN A 107 10.67 -15.42 22.72
CA GLN A 107 10.97 -14.02 23.10
C GLN A 107 11.54 -13.20 21.94
N THR A 108 12.10 -13.88 20.93
CA THR A 108 12.76 -13.23 19.79
C THR A 108 12.20 -13.74 18.46
N ARG A 109 12.35 -12.91 17.42
CA ARG A 109 11.93 -13.29 16.06
C ARG A 109 12.77 -14.46 15.53
N GLU A 110 14.03 -14.53 15.91
CA GLU A 110 14.96 -15.60 15.57
C GLU A 110 14.53 -16.93 16.20
N GLU A 111 14.13 -16.93 17.47
CA GLU A 111 13.57 -18.11 18.14
C GLU A 111 12.30 -18.61 17.44
N LEU A 112 11.38 -17.70 17.11
CA LEU A 112 10.14 -18.06 16.42
C LEU A 112 10.43 -18.61 15.01
N THR A 113 11.32 -17.97 14.27
CA THR A 113 11.73 -18.42 12.92
C THR A 113 12.39 -19.78 13.00
N SER A 114 13.26 -20.00 14.00
CA SER A 114 13.86 -21.31 14.27
C SER A 114 12.79 -22.35 14.57
N ARG A 115 11.82 -22.06 15.45
CA ARG A 115 10.72 -22.99 15.75
C ARG A 115 9.92 -23.36 14.50
N VAL A 116 9.51 -22.38 13.70
CA VAL A 116 8.73 -22.64 12.47
C VAL A 116 9.53 -23.47 11.46
N ASN A 117 10.83 -23.18 11.29
CA ASN A 117 11.67 -23.95 10.38
C ASN A 117 11.88 -25.40 10.82
N HIS A 118 11.95 -25.67 12.13
CA HIS A 118 12.08 -27.03 12.66
C HIS A 118 10.73 -27.78 12.71
N HIS A 119 9.61 -27.05 12.70
CA HIS A 119 8.25 -27.59 12.83
C HIS A 119 7.30 -26.99 11.77
N PRO A 120 7.58 -27.18 10.47
CA PRO A 120 6.86 -26.50 9.39
C PRO A 120 5.37 -26.84 9.35
N PHE A 121 4.99 -28.08 9.70
CA PHE A 121 3.58 -28.49 9.78
C PHE A 121 2.79 -27.73 10.86
N GLY A 122 3.48 -27.18 11.87
CA GLY A 122 2.84 -26.38 12.92
C GLY A 122 2.11 -25.16 12.37
N VAL A 123 2.58 -24.60 11.26
CA VAL A 123 1.92 -23.49 10.57
C VAL A 123 0.54 -23.91 10.05
N TYR A 124 0.49 -25.01 9.29
CA TYR A 124 -0.78 -25.53 8.80
C TYR A 124 -1.70 -25.89 9.96
N ALA A 125 -1.18 -26.65 10.93
CA ALA A 125 -1.96 -27.12 12.06
C ALA A 125 -2.58 -25.95 12.83
N ALA A 126 -1.80 -24.92 13.19
CA ALA A 126 -2.28 -23.77 13.97
C ALA A 126 -3.38 -22.96 13.26
N HIS A 127 -3.34 -22.85 11.93
CA HIS A 127 -4.33 -22.08 11.18
C HIS A 127 -5.62 -22.86 10.87
N PHE A 128 -5.50 -24.16 10.60
CA PHE A 128 -6.57 -24.91 9.93
C PHE A 128 -7.25 -25.99 10.78
N TRP A 129 -6.70 -26.34 11.95
CA TRP A 129 -7.24 -27.41 12.80
C TRP A 129 -8.75 -27.24 13.08
N SER A 130 -9.18 -26.02 13.39
CA SER A 130 -10.57 -25.70 13.72
C SER A 130 -11.52 -25.75 12.53
N TYR A 131 -11.07 -25.36 11.32
CA TYR A 131 -11.88 -25.47 10.11
C TYR A 131 -12.26 -26.93 9.84
N HIS A 132 -11.30 -27.84 10.02
CA HIS A 132 -11.55 -29.27 9.87
C HIS A 132 -12.51 -29.82 10.93
N ILE A 133 -12.42 -29.35 12.16
CA ILE A 133 -13.34 -29.78 13.23
C ILE A 133 -14.75 -29.27 12.99
N ARG A 134 -14.93 -28.06 12.45
CA ARG A 134 -16.25 -27.48 12.18
C ARG A 134 -16.98 -28.15 11.03
N GLU A 135 -16.26 -28.68 10.06
CA GLU A 135 -16.80 -29.43 8.93
C GLU A 135 -16.99 -30.93 9.21
N ARG A 136 -16.97 -31.34 10.48
CA ARG A 136 -17.26 -32.73 10.87
C ARG A 136 -18.72 -33.08 10.60
N GLU A 137 -18.95 -34.19 9.90
CA GLU A 137 -20.28 -34.80 9.82
C GLU A 137 -20.55 -35.55 11.14
N SER A 138 -21.74 -35.36 11.72
CA SER A 138 -22.07 -35.54 13.15
C SER A 138 -21.97 -36.96 13.75
N ASP A 139 -21.51 -37.97 13.00
CA ASP A 139 -21.78 -39.37 13.34
C ASP A 139 -20.53 -40.27 13.55
N GLY A 140 -19.34 -39.69 13.77
CA GLY A 140 -18.10 -40.46 13.94
C GLY A 140 -17.52 -40.46 15.36
N GLU A 141 -17.83 -41.46 16.19
CA GLU A 141 -17.33 -41.64 17.57
C GLU A 141 -15.81 -41.93 17.71
N GLN A 142 -15.02 -41.91 16.62
CA GLN A 142 -13.68 -42.54 16.61
C GLN A 142 -12.48 -41.58 16.47
N TYR A 143 -12.69 -40.27 16.46
CA TYR A 143 -11.63 -39.26 16.28
C TYR A 143 -11.75 -38.14 17.33
N ILE A 144 -10.69 -37.33 17.49
CA ILE A 144 -10.36 -36.60 18.73
C ILE A 144 -11.58 -35.93 19.39
N GLY A 145 -11.79 -36.25 20.68
CA GLY A 145 -12.90 -35.72 21.46
C GLY A 145 -12.75 -34.23 21.75
N GLU A 146 -13.87 -33.57 22.05
CA GLU A 146 -13.87 -32.18 22.52
C GLU A 146 -12.96 -31.97 23.73
N GLU A 147 -12.72 -33.02 24.52
CA GLU A 147 -11.78 -33.03 25.65
C GLU A 147 -10.36 -32.65 25.24
N ALA A 148 -9.82 -33.21 24.15
CA ALA A 148 -8.45 -32.91 23.72
C ALA A 148 -8.31 -31.45 23.21
N ILE A 149 -9.36 -30.92 22.58
CA ILE A 149 -9.40 -29.50 22.17
C ILE A 149 -9.38 -28.62 23.42
N ILE A 150 -10.18 -28.96 24.43
CA ILE A 150 -10.23 -28.23 25.69
C ILE A 150 -8.88 -28.33 26.42
N GLU A 151 -8.25 -29.50 26.46
CA GLU A 151 -6.91 -29.68 27.06
C GLU A 151 -5.86 -28.81 26.37
N LEU A 152 -5.84 -28.79 25.04
CA LEU A 152 -4.95 -27.90 24.28
C LEU A 152 -5.19 -26.43 24.62
N LEU A 153 -6.47 -26.01 24.66
CA LEU A 153 -6.83 -24.61 24.89
C LEU A 153 -6.61 -24.18 26.35
N LEU A 154 -6.67 -25.10 27.31
CA LEU A 154 -6.37 -24.81 28.72
C LEU A 154 -4.86 -24.81 29.02
N ASP A 155 -4.02 -25.33 28.11
CA ASP A 155 -2.56 -25.25 28.20
C ASP A 155 -2.04 -23.91 27.67
N GLY A 156 -1.91 -22.93 28.57
CA GLY A 156 -1.50 -21.56 28.24
C GLY A 156 -0.20 -21.47 27.40
N PRO A 157 0.89 -22.16 27.75
CA PRO A 157 2.07 -22.23 26.89
C PRO A 157 1.76 -22.70 25.46
N LYS A 158 1.00 -23.78 25.28
CA LYS A 158 0.67 -24.27 23.93
C LYS A 158 -0.21 -23.31 23.14
N VAL A 159 -1.19 -22.68 23.79
CA VAL A 159 -2.01 -21.61 23.20
C VAL A 159 -1.13 -20.48 22.66
N ASN A 160 -0.21 -20.00 23.49
CA ASN A 160 0.67 -18.89 23.10
C ASN A 160 1.64 -19.28 21.97
N SER A 161 2.11 -20.53 21.95
CA SER A 161 2.85 -21.07 20.82
C SER A 161 2.01 -21.07 19.53
N CYS A 162 0.76 -21.52 19.60
CA CYS A 162 -0.15 -21.55 18.44
C CYS A 162 -0.39 -20.14 17.89
N VAL A 163 -0.74 -19.19 18.76
CA VAL A 163 -0.99 -17.79 18.39
C VAL A 163 0.23 -17.17 17.71
N GLN A 164 1.42 -17.37 18.28
CA GLN A 164 2.64 -16.81 17.71
C GLN A 164 3.01 -17.43 16.35
N ILE A 165 2.66 -18.70 16.12
CA ILE A 165 2.81 -19.36 14.83
C ILE A 165 1.81 -18.80 13.81
N MET A 166 0.59 -18.47 14.24
CA MET A 166 -0.43 -17.85 13.40
C MET A 166 -0.03 -16.46 12.90
N ASP A 167 0.53 -15.63 13.78
CA ASP A 167 0.98 -14.26 13.48
C ASP A 167 2.16 -14.18 12.47
N ASN A 168 2.94 -15.26 12.31
CA ASN A 168 4.20 -15.24 11.55
C ASN A 168 4.02 -15.20 10.01
N VAL A 169 2.85 -15.56 9.47
CA VAL A 169 2.72 -16.01 8.07
C VAL A 169 2.29 -14.92 7.08
N ASP A 170 1.87 -13.74 7.54
CA ASP A 170 1.48 -12.61 6.67
C ASP A 170 2.62 -12.13 5.73
N ARG A 171 3.86 -12.58 5.96
CA ARG A 171 5.04 -12.22 5.16
C ARG A 171 5.51 -13.27 4.14
N GLN A 172 4.96 -14.49 4.13
CA GLN A 172 5.45 -15.59 3.29
C GLN A 172 4.42 -16.18 2.30
N LEU A 173 3.16 -15.76 2.32
CA LEU A 173 2.17 -16.20 1.32
C LEU A 173 2.36 -15.48 -0.03
N PRO A 174 2.21 -16.18 -1.17
CA PRO A 174 2.39 -15.59 -2.49
C PRO A 174 1.33 -14.50 -2.80
N PRO A 175 1.67 -13.51 -3.66
CA PRO A 175 0.87 -12.30 -3.85
C PRO A 175 -0.55 -12.47 -4.43
N TYR A 176 -0.99 -13.68 -4.78
CA TYR A 176 -2.28 -13.90 -5.42
C TYR A 176 -3.41 -14.33 -4.47
N GLU A 177 -3.09 -14.72 -3.22
CA GLU A 177 -4.09 -14.99 -2.16
C GLU A 177 -4.41 -13.72 -1.32
N VAL A 178 -4.13 -12.55 -1.89
CA VAL A 178 -3.98 -11.23 -1.23
C VAL A 178 -5.31 -10.51 -0.89
N ARG A 179 -6.46 -11.19 -0.94
CA ARG A 179 -7.74 -10.54 -0.61
C ARG A 179 -7.92 -10.18 0.88
N PHE A 180 -7.03 -10.63 1.77
CA PHE A 180 -7.10 -10.35 3.21
C PHE A 180 -5.89 -9.58 3.75
N ARG A 181 -5.09 -8.96 2.87
CA ARG A 181 -3.88 -8.23 3.26
C ARG A 181 -4.23 -6.90 3.92
N ASN A 182 -4.50 -6.93 5.23
CA ASN A 182 -4.61 -5.71 6.01
C ASN A 182 -3.19 -5.27 6.40
N LYS A 183 -2.54 -4.50 5.50
CA LYS A 183 -1.13 -4.08 5.65
C LYS A 183 -0.85 -3.22 6.89
N ASP A 184 -1.87 -2.81 7.64
CA ASP A 184 -1.67 -1.83 8.71
C ASP A 184 -1.62 -2.42 10.12
N TYR A 185 -2.01 -3.68 10.37
CA TYR A 185 -2.01 -4.21 11.74
C TYR A 185 -1.74 -5.71 11.78
N LEU A 186 -0.45 -6.06 11.73
CA LEU A 186 0.18 -7.05 12.62
C LEU A 186 1.72 -6.95 12.45
N PRO A 187 2.44 -6.37 13.41
CA PRO A 187 3.81 -6.78 13.68
C PRO A 187 3.94 -7.41 15.09
N ILE A 188 3.99 -8.74 15.10
CA ILE A 188 5.09 -9.58 15.59
C ILE A 188 5.40 -9.56 17.10
N THR A 189 5.14 -10.72 17.71
CA THR A 189 5.84 -11.32 18.88
C THR A 189 5.42 -11.00 20.31
N THR A 190 4.19 -10.61 20.64
CA THR A 190 3.83 -10.50 22.08
C THR A 190 2.45 -10.98 22.50
N GLN A 191 1.60 -11.50 21.62
CA GLN A 191 0.23 -11.89 21.98
C GLN A 191 0.21 -13.08 22.96
N LEU A 192 0.21 -12.78 24.26
CA LEU A 192 -0.23 -13.70 25.29
C LEU A 192 -1.76 -13.75 25.21
N ALA A 193 -2.31 -14.75 24.53
CA ALA A 193 -3.76 -14.92 24.40
C ALA A 193 -4.25 -16.06 25.29
N THR A 194 -5.54 -16.05 25.60
CA THR A 194 -6.17 -17.09 26.43
C THR A 194 -6.94 -18.10 25.58
N ALA A 195 -7.34 -19.21 26.20
CA ALA A 195 -8.29 -20.17 25.63
C ALA A 195 -9.51 -19.48 25.00
N MET A 196 -10.05 -18.46 25.68
CA MET A 196 -11.23 -17.72 25.26
C MET A 196 -10.99 -16.96 23.94
N HIS A 197 -9.79 -16.39 23.74
CA HIS A 197 -9.44 -15.68 22.52
C HIS A 197 -9.38 -16.63 21.32
N LEU A 198 -8.70 -17.78 21.44
CA LEU A 198 -8.66 -18.77 20.36
C LEU A 198 -10.05 -19.37 20.08
N ALA A 199 -10.81 -19.68 21.13
CA ALA A 199 -12.18 -20.17 20.96
C ALA A 199 -13.07 -19.15 20.24
N ALA A 200 -12.90 -17.87 20.55
CA ALA A 200 -13.58 -16.77 19.86
C ALA A 200 -13.10 -16.61 18.40
N TYR A 201 -11.80 -16.69 18.14
CA TYR A 201 -11.20 -16.61 16.80
C TYR A 201 -11.71 -17.70 15.86
N PHE A 202 -11.87 -18.91 16.39
CA PHE A 202 -12.16 -20.12 15.64
C PHE A 202 -13.64 -20.50 15.62
N ASP A 203 -14.51 -19.66 16.18
CA ASP A 203 -15.97 -19.90 16.22
C ASP A 203 -16.35 -21.19 16.97
N LEU A 204 -15.76 -21.40 18.16
CA LEU A 204 -15.94 -22.60 18.97
C LEU A 204 -16.96 -22.38 20.11
N LEU A 205 -18.24 -22.22 19.74
CA LEU A 205 -19.33 -21.90 20.68
C LEU A 205 -19.38 -22.81 21.91
N ASP A 206 -19.26 -24.12 21.73
CA ASP A 206 -19.37 -25.08 22.83
C ASP A 206 -18.19 -24.97 23.81
N VAL A 207 -17.00 -24.69 23.29
CA VAL A 207 -15.82 -24.43 24.13
C VAL A 207 -16.01 -23.14 24.92
N ILE A 208 -16.49 -22.07 24.28
CA ILE A 208 -16.78 -20.80 24.98
C ILE A 208 -17.81 -21.01 26.08
N ARG A 209 -18.91 -21.73 25.81
CA ARG A 209 -19.91 -22.08 26.83
C ARG A 209 -19.31 -22.82 28.02
N LYS A 210 -18.45 -23.82 27.75
CA LYS A 210 -17.76 -24.58 28.80
C LYS A 210 -16.81 -23.68 29.62
N LEU A 211 -16.00 -22.86 28.95
CA LEU A 211 -15.09 -21.92 29.62
C LEU A 211 -15.84 -20.93 30.53
N ILE A 212 -16.96 -20.36 30.05
CA ILE A 212 -17.81 -19.46 30.85
C ILE A 212 -18.42 -20.22 32.03
N SER A 213 -18.95 -21.43 31.82
CA SER A 213 -19.53 -22.25 32.89
C SER A 213 -18.52 -22.65 33.98
N ALA A 214 -17.24 -22.74 33.61
CA ALA A 214 -16.14 -23.00 34.53
C ALA A 214 -15.66 -21.74 35.28
N GLY A 215 -16.29 -20.58 35.05
CA GLY A 215 -15.93 -19.31 35.67
C GLY A 215 -14.80 -18.55 34.97
N GLY A 216 -14.51 -18.88 33.70
CA GLY A 216 -13.51 -18.15 32.90
C GLY A 216 -13.94 -16.69 32.65
N PRO A 217 -13.00 -15.72 32.74
CA PRO A 217 -13.30 -14.31 32.50
C PRO A 217 -13.68 -14.07 31.03
N VAL A 218 -14.87 -13.51 30.80
CA VAL A 218 -15.38 -13.16 29.47
C VAL A 218 -14.60 -12.00 28.84
N ASP A 219 -14.26 -10.99 29.67
CA ASP A 219 -13.52 -9.78 29.30
C ASP A 219 -12.01 -9.90 29.60
N CYS A 220 -11.43 -11.10 29.50
CA CYS A 220 -9.97 -11.19 29.55
C CYS A 220 -9.35 -10.45 28.37
N VAL A 221 -8.15 -9.93 28.54
CA VAL A 221 -7.43 -9.23 27.47
C VAL A 221 -6.16 -9.97 27.10
N ASP A 222 -5.79 -9.93 25.83
CA ASP A 222 -4.48 -10.35 25.36
C ASP A 222 -3.40 -9.29 25.66
N ALA A 223 -2.16 -9.53 25.26
CA ALA A 223 -1.06 -8.59 25.47
C ALA A 223 -1.20 -7.24 24.75
N THR A 224 -2.09 -7.17 23.75
CA THR A 224 -2.42 -5.92 23.04
C THR A 224 -3.63 -5.22 23.62
N GLY A 225 -4.26 -5.76 24.67
CA GLY A 225 -5.47 -5.21 25.27
C GLY A 225 -6.76 -5.63 24.54
N MET A 226 -6.69 -6.48 23.51
CA MET A 226 -7.88 -6.94 22.80
C MET A 226 -8.61 -8.01 23.63
N THR A 227 -9.95 -8.04 23.53
CA THR A 227 -10.79 -9.05 24.20
C THR A 227 -11.15 -10.20 23.24
N PRO A 228 -11.68 -11.33 23.74
CA PRO A 228 -12.30 -12.36 22.91
C PRO A 228 -13.40 -11.80 22.01
N LEU A 229 -14.16 -10.80 22.49
CA LEU A 229 -15.17 -10.11 21.69
C LEU A 229 -14.54 -9.35 20.52
N SER A 230 -13.40 -8.66 20.74
CA SER A 230 -12.63 -8.01 19.67
C SER A 230 -12.17 -9.02 18.61
N TRP A 231 -11.65 -10.17 19.03
CA TRP A 231 -11.18 -11.24 18.13
C TRP A 231 -12.33 -11.85 17.31
N ALA A 232 -13.46 -12.18 17.95
CA ALA A 232 -14.66 -12.66 17.26
C ALA A 232 -15.20 -11.64 16.26
N THR A 233 -15.15 -10.36 16.62
CA THR A 233 -15.58 -9.26 15.77
C THR A 233 -14.72 -9.12 14.54
N GLN A 234 -13.39 -9.12 14.69
CA GLN A 234 -12.46 -9.02 13.56
C GLN A 234 -12.63 -10.17 12.56
N ARG A 235 -13.03 -11.35 13.04
CA ARG A 235 -13.28 -12.55 12.23
C ARG A 235 -14.72 -12.68 11.73
N ASN A 236 -15.60 -11.76 12.08
CA ASN A 236 -17.03 -11.78 11.77
C ASN A 236 -17.71 -13.10 12.16
N HIS A 237 -17.70 -13.42 13.47
CA HIS A 237 -18.39 -14.58 14.03
C HIS A 237 -19.64 -14.16 14.84
N PRO A 238 -20.79 -13.90 14.19
CA PRO A 238 -22.01 -13.41 14.83
C PRO A 238 -22.47 -14.22 16.05
N ASP A 239 -22.43 -15.55 15.97
CA ASP A 239 -22.94 -16.39 17.06
C ASP A 239 -22.05 -16.31 18.31
N VAL A 240 -20.73 -16.18 18.12
CA VAL A 240 -19.80 -15.92 19.21
C VAL A 240 -20.02 -14.53 19.80
N ILE A 241 -20.20 -13.51 18.97
CA ILE A 241 -20.49 -12.14 19.43
C ILE A 241 -21.76 -12.14 20.28
N ILE A 242 -22.85 -12.77 19.81
CA ILE A 242 -24.10 -12.92 20.55
C ILE A 242 -23.86 -13.65 21.87
N LEU A 243 -23.12 -14.76 21.85
CA LEU A 243 -22.84 -15.54 23.04
C LEU A 243 -22.05 -14.74 24.10
N LEU A 244 -21.01 -14.03 23.68
CA LEU A 244 -20.17 -13.23 24.58
C LEU A 244 -20.97 -12.06 25.18
N LEU A 245 -21.70 -11.30 24.36
CA LEU A 245 -22.54 -10.19 24.83
C LEU A 245 -23.64 -10.67 25.79
N ALA A 246 -24.30 -11.79 25.49
CA ALA A 246 -25.31 -12.39 26.36
C ALA A 246 -24.76 -12.85 27.71
N ASN A 247 -23.44 -13.07 27.82
CA ASN A 247 -22.75 -13.42 29.06
C ASN A 247 -21.98 -12.24 29.68
N GLY A 248 -22.33 -11.00 29.29
CA GLY A 248 -21.84 -9.80 29.94
C GLY A 248 -20.50 -9.28 29.43
N ALA A 249 -20.06 -9.69 28.23
CA ALA A 249 -18.90 -9.07 27.59
C ALA A 249 -19.12 -7.56 27.40
N ASN A 250 -18.13 -6.74 27.72
CA ASN A 250 -18.20 -5.30 27.52
C ASN A 250 -17.73 -4.92 26.10
N PRO A 251 -18.62 -4.44 25.20
CA PRO A 251 -18.25 -4.06 23.83
C PRO A 251 -17.38 -2.81 23.72
N ASN A 252 -17.11 -2.12 24.84
CA ASN A 252 -16.41 -0.84 24.88
C ASN A 252 -14.97 -0.96 25.42
N ILE A 253 -14.47 -2.17 25.67
CA ILE A 253 -13.07 -2.36 26.06
C ILE A 253 -12.18 -1.99 24.89
N LYS A 254 -11.26 -1.06 25.15
CA LYS A 254 -10.26 -0.59 24.20
C LYS A 254 -8.99 -1.43 24.29
N ASP A 255 -8.38 -1.68 23.14
CA ASP A 255 -7.03 -2.20 23.07
C ASP A 255 -5.98 -1.11 23.41
N ASN A 256 -4.70 -1.46 23.37
CA ASN A 256 -3.59 -0.56 23.68
C ASN A 256 -3.41 0.58 22.66
N ARG A 257 -4.20 0.60 21.59
CA ARG A 257 -4.24 1.67 20.57
C ARG A 257 -5.58 2.41 20.58
N GLY A 258 -6.37 2.22 21.62
CA GLY A 258 -7.65 2.88 21.80
C GLY A 258 -8.82 2.28 20.99
N MET A 259 -8.60 1.18 20.25
CA MET A 259 -9.61 0.60 19.35
C MET A 259 -10.59 -0.32 20.11
N THR A 260 -11.89 -0.12 19.88
CA THR A 260 -12.96 -0.98 20.41
C THR A 260 -13.31 -2.11 19.43
N PRO A 261 -14.00 -3.19 19.87
CA PRO A 261 -14.67 -4.14 18.97
C PRO A 261 -15.42 -3.46 17.82
N LEU A 262 -16.17 -2.38 18.12
CA LEU A 262 -16.95 -1.63 17.13
C LEU A 262 -16.08 -1.04 16.01
N PHE A 263 -14.90 -0.53 16.36
CA PHE A 263 -13.92 -0.04 15.40
C PHE A 263 -13.37 -1.17 14.51
N PHE A 264 -13.07 -2.34 15.07
CA PHE A 264 -12.64 -3.51 14.28
C PHE A 264 -13.71 -3.96 13.30
N ALA A 265 -14.99 -4.02 13.72
CA ALA A 265 -16.10 -4.35 12.81
C ALA A 265 -16.17 -3.36 11.64
N THR A 266 -16.05 -2.07 11.95
CA THR A 266 -16.15 -0.98 10.97
C THR A 266 -15.02 -1.03 9.95
N ARG A 267 -13.78 -1.12 10.43
CA ARG A 267 -12.58 -1.19 9.59
C ARG A 267 -12.54 -2.45 8.72
N SER A 268 -13.10 -3.55 9.19
CA SER A 268 -13.18 -4.80 8.42
C SER A 268 -14.40 -4.90 7.51
N GLY A 269 -15.33 -3.93 7.55
CA GLY A 269 -16.55 -3.96 6.74
C GLY A 269 -17.59 -4.99 7.20
N HIS A 270 -17.52 -5.43 8.47
CA HIS A 270 -18.36 -6.50 9.00
C HIS A 270 -19.69 -5.95 9.51
N GLU A 271 -20.63 -5.68 8.60
CA GLU A 271 -21.95 -5.10 8.90
C GLU A 271 -22.68 -5.86 10.03
N ARG A 272 -22.73 -7.20 9.96
CA ARG A 272 -23.47 -8.00 10.95
C ARG A 272 -22.85 -7.91 12.34
N ALA A 273 -21.52 -7.95 12.42
CA ALA A 273 -20.81 -7.77 13.70
C ALA A 273 -21.04 -6.36 14.26
N LEU A 274 -21.02 -5.33 13.41
CA LEU A 274 -21.30 -3.96 13.80
C LEU A 274 -22.71 -3.80 14.37
N GLN A 275 -23.73 -4.34 13.70
CA GLN A 275 -25.12 -4.34 14.19
C GLN A 275 -25.24 -4.99 15.57
N LEU A 276 -24.66 -6.19 15.74
CA LEU A 276 -24.70 -6.91 17.00
C LEU A 276 -24.03 -6.14 18.15
N LEU A 277 -22.92 -5.46 17.88
CA LEU A 277 -22.25 -4.64 18.87
C LEU A 277 -23.08 -3.41 19.26
N LEU A 278 -23.75 -2.76 18.31
CA LEU A 278 -24.67 -1.65 18.59
C LEU A 278 -25.88 -2.11 19.41
N GLU A 279 -26.46 -3.27 19.09
CA GLU A 279 -27.51 -3.92 19.89
C GLU A 279 -27.02 -4.26 21.31
N GLY A 280 -25.72 -4.54 21.46
CA GLY A 280 -25.03 -4.81 22.73
C GLY A 280 -24.58 -3.58 23.52
N ASN A 281 -25.02 -2.37 23.16
CA ASN A 281 -24.58 -1.09 23.75
C ASN A 281 -23.10 -0.73 23.48
N GLY A 282 -22.59 -1.09 22.32
CA GLY A 282 -21.32 -0.58 21.79
C GLY A 282 -21.42 0.92 21.51
N ASP A 283 -20.44 1.69 22.00
CA ASP A 283 -20.43 3.14 21.92
C ASP A 283 -19.77 3.62 20.62
N LEU A 284 -20.45 4.58 19.97
CA LEU A 284 -20.08 5.22 18.73
C LEU A 284 -19.14 6.42 18.90
N LEU A 285 -19.00 6.94 20.13
CA LEU A 285 -18.22 8.15 20.43
C LEU A 285 -16.71 7.91 20.54
N HIS A 286 -16.23 6.70 20.27
CA HIS A 286 -14.85 6.32 20.55
C HIS A 286 -14.03 6.19 19.27
N ASN A 287 -13.17 7.18 19.10
CA ASN A 287 -12.07 7.15 18.17
C ASN A 287 -10.94 6.22 18.68
N ASP A 288 -10.06 5.81 17.77
CA ASP A 288 -8.76 5.24 18.14
C ASP A 288 -7.83 6.31 18.73
N ASP A 289 -6.60 5.95 19.13
CA ASP A 289 -5.64 6.90 19.73
C ASP A 289 -5.26 8.09 18.81
N MET A 290 -5.67 8.08 17.54
CA MET A 290 -5.46 9.15 16.55
C MET A 290 -6.75 9.93 16.28
N ASP A 291 -7.69 9.89 17.23
CA ASP A 291 -8.99 10.53 17.14
C ASP A 291 -9.78 10.28 15.83
N ARG A 292 -9.50 9.17 15.12
CA ARG A 292 -10.14 8.87 13.83
C ARG A 292 -11.60 8.44 14.02
N PRO A 293 -12.56 9.17 13.43
CA PRO A 293 -13.97 8.80 13.49
C PRO A 293 -14.26 7.46 12.77
N LEU A 294 -15.26 6.70 13.24
CA LEU A 294 -15.67 5.42 12.64
C LEU A 294 -16.05 5.55 11.15
N LEU A 295 -16.58 6.69 10.73
CA LEU A 295 -16.92 6.93 9.33
C LEU A 295 -15.68 6.91 8.41
N HIS A 296 -14.53 7.42 8.86
CA HIS A 296 -13.27 7.33 8.12
C HIS A 296 -12.78 5.90 7.99
N ALA A 297 -12.96 5.08 9.03
CA ALA A 297 -12.63 3.66 8.96
C ALA A 297 -13.52 2.91 7.95
N SER A 298 -14.80 3.27 7.85
CA SER A 298 -15.71 2.75 6.82
C SER A 298 -15.35 3.24 5.41
N ALA A 299 -14.91 4.50 5.28
CA ALA A 299 -14.42 5.07 4.03
C ALA A 299 -13.18 4.34 3.53
N ARG A 300 -12.23 4.02 4.41
CA ARG A 300 -11.04 3.22 4.06
C ARG A 300 -11.39 1.78 3.67
N SER A 301 -12.32 1.15 4.38
CA SER A 301 -12.70 -0.25 4.11
C SER A 301 -13.55 -0.43 2.84
N GLY A 302 -14.22 0.63 2.38
CA GLY A 302 -15.09 0.57 1.20
C GLY A 302 -16.48 0.00 1.49
N SER A 303 -16.84 -0.21 2.76
CA SER A 303 -18.12 -0.83 3.13
C SER A 303 -19.26 0.19 3.21
N GLU A 304 -20.10 0.19 2.17
CA GLU A 304 -21.29 1.06 2.05
C GLU A 304 -22.32 0.77 3.16
N GLU A 305 -22.54 -0.49 3.48
CA GLU A 305 -23.52 -0.94 4.45
C GLU A 305 -23.15 -0.48 5.86
N VAL A 306 -21.86 -0.60 6.21
CA VAL A 306 -21.31 -0.10 7.47
C VAL A 306 -21.45 1.42 7.54
N ALA A 307 -21.02 2.15 6.50
CA ALA A 307 -21.13 3.60 6.46
C ALA A 307 -22.58 4.06 6.63
N ARG A 308 -23.51 3.44 5.91
CA ARG A 308 -24.95 3.72 6.00
C ARG A 308 -25.51 3.45 7.39
N LEU A 309 -25.05 2.39 8.06
CA LEU A 309 -25.46 2.10 9.43
C LEU A 309 -24.96 3.18 10.39
N LEU A 310 -23.68 3.53 10.32
CA LEU A 310 -23.08 4.58 11.15
C LEU A 310 -23.79 5.94 10.97
N LEU A 311 -24.07 6.32 9.73
CA LEU A 311 -24.80 7.55 9.40
C LEU A 311 -26.23 7.55 9.99
N LYS A 312 -26.95 6.42 9.93
CA LYS A 312 -28.28 6.28 10.56
C LYS A 312 -28.24 6.44 12.08
N HIS A 313 -27.10 6.14 12.70
CA HIS A 313 -26.87 6.34 14.13
C HIS A 313 -26.37 7.74 14.48
N GLY A 314 -26.35 8.68 13.52
CA GLY A 314 -26.12 10.10 13.76
C GLY A 314 -24.66 10.55 13.71
N LEU A 315 -23.75 9.74 13.18
CA LEU A 315 -22.38 10.19 12.92
C LEU A 315 -22.37 11.23 11.80
N SER A 316 -21.54 12.26 11.97
CA SER A 316 -21.40 13.33 10.99
C SER A 316 -20.65 12.85 9.75
N ALA A 317 -21.26 12.98 8.57
CA ALA A 317 -20.61 12.75 7.28
C ALA A 317 -19.47 13.74 6.97
N HIS A 318 -19.42 14.85 7.73
CA HIS A 318 -18.52 15.98 7.56
C HIS A 318 -17.47 16.08 8.68
N ALA A 319 -17.31 15.03 9.49
CA ALA A 319 -16.26 15.02 10.50
C ALA A 319 -14.88 15.02 9.81
N GLU A 320 -13.96 15.84 10.29
CA GLU A 320 -12.56 15.83 9.84
C GLU A 320 -11.73 14.92 10.76
N ASP A 321 -10.74 14.22 10.21
CA ASP A 321 -9.69 13.58 10.99
C ASP A 321 -8.55 14.57 11.29
N ASP A 322 -7.49 14.11 11.97
CA ASP A 322 -6.35 14.95 12.37
C ASP A 322 -5.64 15.64 11.19
N ASP A 323 -5.77 15.08 9.98
CA ASP A 323 -5.21 15.63 8.75
C ASP A 323 -6.18 16.59 8.03
N GLY A 324 -7.35 16.86 8.61
CA GLY A 324 -8.41 17.65 8.00
C GLY A 324 -9.20 16.91 6.91
N HIS A 325 -9.06 15.59 6.78
CA HIS A 325 -9.77 14.82 5.76
C HIS A 325 -11.15 14.40 6.22
N THR A 326 -12.14 14.51 5.32
CA THR A 326 -13.49 14.00 5.55
C THR A 326 -13.63 12.53 5.08
N PRO A 327 -14.68 11.80 5.50
CA PRO A 327 -15.00 10.48 4.95
C PRO A 327 -15.18 10.50 3.43
N LEU A 328 -15.75 11.58 2.88
CA LEU A 328 -15.90 11.78 1.43
C LEU A 328 -14.53 11.86 0.73
N PHE A 329 -13.60 12.63 1.29
CA PHE A 329 -12.23 12.74 0.78
C PHE A 329 -11.55 11.37 0.72
N LEU A 330 -11.61 10.59 1.80
CA LEU A 330 -10.99 9.26 1.87
C LEU A 330 -11.65 8.27 0.90
N ALA A 331 -12.97 8.28 0.78
CA ALA A 331 -13.66 7.42 -0.18
C ALA A 331 -13.28 7.77 -1.63
N ALA A 332 -13.14 9.08 -1.93
CA ALA A 332 -12.76 9.58 -3.24
C ALA A 332 -11.30 9.26 -3.59
N SER A 333 -10.37 9.43 -2.64
CA SER A 333 -8.94 9.17 -2.84
C SER A 333 -8.59 7.69 -3.03
N ILE A 334 -9.37 6.79 -2.44
CA ILE A 334 -9.18 5.33 -2.52
C ILE A 334 -9.94 4.70 -3.70
N GLY A 335 -11.02 5.33 -4.16
CA GLY A 335 -11.77 4.88 -5.34
C GLY A 335 -13.11 4.20 -5.05
N HIS A 336 -13.71 4.42 -3.88
CA HIS A 336 -14.97 3.80 -3.48
C HIS A 336 -16.18 4.61 -3.96
N LEU A 337 -16.53 4.50 -5.24
CA LEU A 337 -17.61 5.28 -5.88
C LEU A 337 -18.95 5.19 -5.14
N ASN A 338 -19.36 4.00 -4.68
CA ASN A 338 -20.64 3.85 -3.98
C ASN A 338 -20.67 4.62 -2.65
N LEU A 339 -19.54 4.70 -1.95
CA LEU A 339 -19.41 5.50 -0.73
C LEU A 339 -19.40 6.99 -1.02
N VAL A 340 -18.71 7.42 -2.08
CA VAL A 340 -18.78 8.81 -2.55
C VAL A 340 -20.24 9.20 -2.82
N GLN A 341 -20.98 8.36 -3.54
CA GLN A 341 -22.41 8.59 -3.81
C GLN A 341 -23.21 8.67 -2.51
N LEU A 342 -23.00 7.71 -1.58
CA LEU A 342 -23.67 7.70 -0.29
C LEU A 342 -23.41 8.98 0.50
N PHE A 343 -22.16 9.42 0.65
CA PHE A 343 -21.83 10.59 1.46
C PHE A 343 -22.36 11.89 0.85
N VAL A 344 -22.26 12.06 -0.48
CA VAL A 344 -22.81 13.24 -1.16
C VAL A 344 -24.35 13.26 -1.13
N ASP A 345 -25.00 12.09 -1.12
CA ASP A 345 -26.47 12.00 -1.05
C ASP A 345 -27.05 12.01 0.37
N TRP A 346 -26.21 11.80 1.40
CA TRP A 346 -26.68 11.62 2.78
C TRP A 346 -27.23 12.90 3.39
N ASP A 347 -26.49 14.01 3.26
CA ASP A 347 -26.96 15.32 3.67
C ASP A 347 -27.09 16.21 2.43
N ARG A 348 -28.23 16.89 2.28
CA ARG A 348 -28.57 17.61 1.03
C ARG A 348 -28.29 19.10 1.12
N ASP A 349 -27.56 19.56 2.13
CA ASP A 349 -27.22 20.97 2.28
C ASP A 349 -25.99 21.31 1.42
N ILE A 350 -26.27 21.67 0.16
CA ILE A 350 -25.27 21.84 -0.91
C ILE A 350 -24.35 23.05 -0.64
N GLU A 351 -24.78 24.05 0.14
CA GLU A 351 -24.01 25.29 0.34
C GLU A 351 -22.73 25.09 1.18
N THR A 352 -22.70 24.08 2.07
CA THR A 352 -21.48 23.70 2.82
C THR A 352 -20.65 22.63 2.10
N GLN A 353 -21.15 22.05 1.01
CA GLN A 353 -20.51 20.93 0.31
C GLN A 353 -19.47 21.36 -0.74
N SER A 354 -19.43 22.62 -1.17
CA SER A 354 -18.57 22.99 -2.32
C SER A 354 -17.09 22.69 -2.06
N ILE A 355 -16.56 23.05 -0.89
CA ILE A 355 -15.15 22.81 -0.55
C ILE A 355 -14.84 21.32 -0.45
N GLU A 356 -15.72 20.53 0.18
CA GLU A 356 -15.51 19.08 0.32
C GLU A 356 -15.58 18.35 -1.02
N LEU A 357 -16.51 18.74 -1.90
CA LEU A 357 -16.61 18.19 -3.25
C LEU A 357 -15.35 18.50 -4.06
N ASP A 358 -14.82 19.72 -3.95
CA ASP A 358 -13.63 20.18 -4.66
C ASP A 358 -12.38 19.44 -4.19
N THR A 359 -12.15 19.35 -2.87
CA THR A 359 -10.98 18.64 -2.30
C THR A 359 -11.05 17.14 -2.60
N SER A 360 -12.24 16.53 -2.52
CA SER A 360 -12.44 15.11 -2.84
C SER A 360 -12.26 14.83 -4.32
N MET A 361 -12.65 15.76 -5.20
CA MET A 361 -12.41 15.64 -6.65
C MET A 361 -10.92 15.72 -6.96
N SER A 362 -10.18 16.63 -6.34
CA SER A 362 -8.72 16.71 -6.48
C SER A 362 -8.03 15.41 -6.05
N ALA A 363 -8.45 14.82 -4.93
CA ALA A 363 -7.92 13.54 -4.46
C ALA A 363 -8.25 12.39 -5.44
N ALA A 364 -9.49 12.31 -5.92
CA ALA A 364 -9.88 11.34 -6.94
C ALA A 364 -9.11 11.52 -8.26
N ALA A 365 -8.83 12.77 -8.63
CA ALA A 365 -8.07 13.11 -9.84
C ALA A 365 -6.60 12.69 -9.72
N GLN A 366 -5.98 12.91 -8.56
CA GLN A 366 -4.62 12.47 -8.25
C GLN A 366 -4.50 10.94 -8.29
N SER A 367 -5.49 10.22 -7.75
CA SER A 367 -5.53 8.74 -7.71
C SER A 367 -6.05 8.09 -9.00
N GLY A 368 -6.56 8.87 -9.96
CA GLY A 368 -6.98 8.36 -11.27
C GLY A 368 -8.39 7.77 -11.32
N HIS A 369 -9.26 8.13 -10.38
CA HIS A 369 -10.62 7.61 -10.27
C HIS A 369 -11.62 8.39 -11.13
N GLU A 370 -11.56 8.20 -12.45
CA GLU A 370 -12.39 8.90 -13.46
C GLU A 370 -13.90 8.91 -13.14
N ALA A 371 -14.48 7.76 -12.76
CA ALA A 371 -15.91 7.67 -12.46
C ALA A 371 -16.33 8.54 -11.25
N ILE A 372 -15.42 8.72 -10.29
CA ILE A 372 -15.65 9.58 -9.12
C ILE A 372 -15.53 11.04 -9.51
N VAL A 373 -14.50 11.41 -10.28
CA VAL A 373 -14.34 12.77 -10.81
C VAL A 373 -15.58 13.16 -11.62
N GLN A 374 -16.04 12.30 -12.54
CA GLN A 374 -17.24 12.53 -13.34
C GLN A 374 -18.49 12.72 -12.46
N PHE A 375 -18.64 11.92 -11.41
CA PHE A 375 -19.73 12.05 -10.47
C PHE A 375 -19.69 13.40 -9.74
N LEU A 376 -18.54 13.78 -9.18
CA LEU A 376 -18.38 15.03 -8.43
C LEU A 376 -18.59 16.28 -9.31
N LEU A 377 -18.11 16.26 -10.56
CA LEU A 377 -18.42 17.31 -11.55
C LEU A 377 -19.93 17.47 -11.75
N ASN A 378 -20.66 16.35 -11.90
CA ASN A 378 -22.11 16.37 -12.06
C ASN A 378 -22.85 16.83 -10.80
N ARG A 379 -22.19 16.83 -9.63
CA ARG A 379 -22.71 17.35 -8.36
C ARG A 379 -22.30 18.79 -8.08
N GLY A 380 -21.56 19.43 -8.98
CA GLY A 380 -21.24 20.85 -8.91
C GLY A 380 -19.88 21.17 -8.28
N ALA A 381 -18.97 20.18 -8.16
CA ALA A 381 -17.58 20.45 -7.82
C ALA A 381 -16.95 21.38 -8.89
N ASP A 382 -16.20 22.39 -8.47
CA ASP A 382 -15.50 23.33 -9.35
C ASP A 382 -14.16 22.73 -9.80
N PRO A 383 -14.00 22.36 -11.08
CA PRO A 383 -12.79 21.72 -11.58
C PRO A 383 -11.59 22.65 -11.71
N ASN A 384 -11.78 23.95 -11.50
CA ASN A 384 -10.73 24.97 -11.50
C ASN A 384 -10.29 25.35 -10.09
N ASN A 385 -10.94 24.82 -9.05
CA ASN A 385 -10.60 25.15 -7.67
C ASN A 385 -9.22 24.57 -7.29
N SER A 386 -8.50 25.29 -6.44
CA SER A 386 -7.14 24.98 -5.98
C SER A 386 -7.00 24.92 -4.45
N HIS A 387 -8.05 24.56 -3.71
CA HIS A 387 -8.05 24.54 -2.23
C HIS A 387 -6.91 23.74 -1.59
N LEU A 388 -6.46 22.64 -2.22
CA LEU A 388 -5.33 21.85 -1.74
C LEU A 388 -4.04 22.41 -2.33
N GLN A 389 -3.24 23.09 -1.51
CA GLN A 389 -1.88 23.55 -1.87
C GLN A 389 -1.81 24.40 -3.16
N ASN A 390 -2.90 25.08 -3.54
CA ASN A 390 -3.00 25.81 -4.81
C ASN A 390 -2.81 24.94 -6.07
N PHE A 391 -3.16 23.65 -5.99
CA PHE A 391 -3.21 22.74 -7.13
C PHE A 391 -4.64 22.50 -7.61
N THR A 392 -4.86 22.58 -8.92
CA THR A 392 -6.13 22.19 -9.53
C THR A 392 -6.23 20.67 -9.71
N PRO A 393 -7.45 20.10 -9.81
CA PRO A 393 -7.63 18.70 -10.19
C PRO A 393 -6.89 18.32 -11.48
N LEU A 394 -6.79 19.23 -12.45
CA LEU A 394 -6.05 19.01 -13.68
C LEU A 394 -4.54 18.87 -13.41
N MET A 395 -3.97 19.69 -12.53
CA MET A 395 -2.55 19.57 -12.14
C MET A 395 -2.27 18.22 -11.46
N TYR A 396 -3.13 17.82 -10.51
CA TYR A 396 -3.02 16.52 -9.84
C TYR A 396 -3.13 15.34 -10.81
N ALA A 397 -4.12 15.35 -11.72
CA ALA A 397 -4.25 14.31 -12.73
C ALA A 397 -3.06 14.28 -13.70
N SER A 398 -2.51 15.47 -14.02
CA SER A 398 -1.37 15.62 -14.93
C SER A 398 -0.11 15.02 -14.34
N VAL A 399 0.27 15.39 -13.12
CA VAL A 399 1.50 14.88 -12.47
C VAL A 399 1.47 13.36 -12.25
N SER A 400 0.29 12.81 -11.95
CA SER A 400 0.04 11.38 -11.76
C SER A 400 -0.11 10.57 -13.06
N ALA A 401 -0.04 11.22 -14.23
CA ALA A 401 -0.19 10.58 -15.54
C ALA A 401 -1.58 9.96 -15.82
N ASN A 402 -2.64 10.42 -15.16
CA ASN A 402 -3.98 9.85 -15.27
C ASN A 402 -4.71 10.34 -16.53
N ALA A 403 -4.30 9.83 -17.71
CA ALA A 403 -4.78 10.32 -19.01
C ALA A 403 -6.31 10.34 -19.15
N SER A 404 -7.02 9.35 -18.62
CA SER A 404 -8.49 9.33 -18.68
C SER A 404 -9.14 10.44 -17.85
N VAL A 405 -8.60 10.75 -16.67
CA VAL A 405 -9.08 11.87 -15.84
C VAL A 405 -8.72 13.20 -16.51
N VAL A 406 -7.52 13.32 -17.06
CA VAL A 406 -7.10 14.52 -17.81
C VAL A 406 -8.07 14.75 -18.98
N GLN A 407 -8.35 13.73 -19.79
CA GLN A 407 -9.29 13.82 -20.90
C GLN A 407 -10.69 14.27 -20.44
N LEU A 408 -11.20 13.68 -19.36
CA LEU A 408 -12.48 14.05 -18.77
C LEU A 408 -12.54 15.53 -18.37
N LEU A 409 -11.53 16.02 -17.64
CA LEU A 409 -11.46 17.42 -17.21
C LEU A 409 -11.36 18.37 -18.42
N LEU A 410 -10.59 18.00 -19.45
CA LEU A 410 -10.47 18.79 -20.68
C LEU A 410 -11.77 18.84 -21.48
N ASP A 411 -12.55 17.76 -21.49
CA ASP A 411 -13.86 17.74 -22.13
C ASP A 411 -14.91 18.54 -21.34
N TRP A 412 -14.69 18.76 -20.04
CA TRP A 412 -15.49 19.65 -19.21
C TRP A 412 -15.17 21.14 -19.43
N GLY A 413 -14.03 21.47 -20.05
CA GLY A 413 -13.64 22.84 -20.40
C GLY A 413 -12.97 23.61 -19.26
N VAL A 414 -12.10 22.94 -18.49
CA VAL A 414 -11.25 23.56 -17.45
C VAL A 414 -10.30 24.62 -18.02
N ASP A 415 -9.89 25.56 -17.16
CA ASP A 415 -8.86 26.55 -17.48
C ASP A 415 -7.46 25.91 -17.37
N LEU A 416 -6.73 25.89 -18.47
CA LEU A 416 -5.41 25.27 -18.58
C LEU A 416 -4.29 26.15 -17.99
N GLU A 417 -4.58 27.44 -17.81
CA GLU A 417 -3.59 28.48 -17.51
C GLU A 417 -3.59 28.91 -16.04
N ILE A 418 -4.35 28.22 -15.20
CA ILE A 418 -4.27 28.38 -13.74
C ILE A 418 -2.86 28.02 -13.28
N LYS A 419 -2.32 28.83 -12.37
CA LYS A 419 -0.98 28.68 -11.83
C LYS A 419 -1.01 28.37 -10.34
N ASP A 420 -0.13 27.47 -9.92
CA ASP A 420 0.16 27.24 -8.51
C ASP A 420 1.03 28.36 -7.91
N ASP A 421 1.43 28.20 -6.64
CA ASP A 421 2.28 29.17 -5.93
C ASP A 421 3.67 29.35 -6.54
N ARG A 422 4.14 28.38 -7.33
CA ARG A 422 5.41 28.46 -8.07
C ARG A 422 5.24 29.12 -9.43
N GLY A 423 4.01 29.39 -9.86
CA GLY A 423 3.70 29.90 -11.19
C GLY A 423 3.57 28.81 -12.26
N LEU A 424 3.42 27.54 -11.87
CA LEU A 424 3.35 26.39 -12.77
C LEU A 424 1.91 26.07 -13.16
N THR A 425 1.72 25.71 -14.43
CA THR A 425 0.44 25.24 -14.98
C THR A 425 0.36 23.71 -14.99
N ALA A 426 -0.80 23.16 -15.37
CA ALA A 426 -0.96 21.72 -15.56
C ALA A 426 0.03 21.13 -16.57
N LEU A 427 0.39 21.89 -17.63
CA LEU A 427 1.38 21.47 -18.62
C LEU A 427 2.79 21.38 -18.00
N SER A 428 3.18 22.33 -17.15
CA SER A 428 4.45 22.26 -16.41
C SER A 428 4.51 21.01 -15.53
N HIS A 429 3.45 20.73 -14.78
CA HIS A 429 3.35 19.54 -13.92
C HIS A 429 3.31 18.24 -14.71
N ALA A 430 2.67 18.21 -15.88
CA ALA A 430 2.71 17.06 -16.77
C ALA A 430 4.15 16.74 -17.21
N VAL A 431 4.96 17.75 -17.52
CA VAL A 431 6.35 17.56 -17.95
C VAL A 431 7.24 17.08 -16.79
N MET A 432 7.04 17.62 -15.59
CA MET A 432 7.84 17.30 -14.40
C MET A 432 7.48 15.96 -13.75
N GLY A 433 6.20 15.56 -13.80
CA GLY A 433 5.67 14.38 -13.11
C GLY A 433 6.13 13.05 -13.71
N ARG A 434 5.47 11.92 -13.40
CA ARG A 434 5.75 10.62 -14.08
C ARG A 434 5.01 10.48 -15.41
N SER A 435 4.49 11.59 -15.93
CA SER A 435 3.53 11.65 -17.01
C SER A 435 4.07 11.11 -18.33
N THR A 436 3.19 10.41 -19.03
CA THR A 436 3.47 9.87 -20.35
C THR A 436 3.36 10.97 -21.40
N GLU A 437 4.02 10.77 -22.55
CA GLU A 437 3.91 11.64 -23.74
C GLU A 437 2.44 11.94 -24.10
N SER A 438 1.52 11.00 -23.84
CA SER A 438 0.10 11.16 -24.12
C SER A 438 -0.59 12.31 -23.37
N VAL A 439 -0.29 12.53 -22.09
CA VAL A 439 -0.91 13.61 -21.29
C VAL A 439 -0.42 14.97 -21.77
N ILE A 440 0.88 15.09 -22.05
CA ILE A 440 1.50 16.31 -22.56
C ILE A 440 0.91 16.65 -23.93
N GLN A 441 0.84 15.67 -24.83
CA GLN A 441 0.25 15.84 -26.16
C GLN A 441 -1.22 16.29 -26.06
N LEU A 442 -1.99 15.66 -25.18
CA LEU A 442 -3.40 15.96 -25.00
C LEU A 442 -3.63 17.41 -24.50
N LEU A 443 -2.83 17.87 -23.53
CA LEU A 443 -2.91 19.26 -23.04
C LEU A 443 -2.58 20.27 -24.15
N LEU A 444 -1.54 20.00 -24.94
CA LEU A 444 -1.13 20.86 -26.05
C LEU A 444 -2.17 20.89 -27.18
N GLU A 445 -2.75 19.74 -27.53
CA GLU A 445 -3.84 19.64 -28.53
C GLU A 445 -5.09 20.43 -28.10
N LYS A 446 -5.35 20.50 -26.80
CA LYS A 446 -6.45 21.30 -26.22
C LYS A 446 -6.08 22.78 -26.00
N GLY A 447 -4.85 23.18 -26.35
CA GLY A 447 -4.45 24.58 -26.43
C GLY A 447 -3.73 25.14 -25.20
N ALA A 448 -3.16 24.29 -24.33
CA ALA A 448 -2.30 24.75 -23.24
C ALA A 448 -1.11 25.56 -23.79
N ASP A 449 -0.80 26.71 -23.18
CA ASP A 449 0.28 27.58 -23.64
C ASP A 449 1.64 27.03 -23.20
N ILE A 450 2.44 26.62 -24.19
CA ILE A 450 3.81 26.13 -23.96
C ILE A 450 4.80 27.22 -23.52
N ASN A 451 4.45 28.50 -23.69
CA ASN A 451 5.30 29.64 -23.33
C ASN A 451 5.07 30.14 -21.90
N THR A 452 4.23 29.44 -21.11
CA THR A 452 3.99 29.81 -19.73
C THR A 452 5.28 29.76 -18.93
N LYS A 453 5.54 30.84 -18.19
CA LYS A 453 6.68 30.94 -17.28
C LYS A 453 6.24 30.83 -15.83
N ASP A 454 7.05 30.17 -15.04
CA ASP A 454 6.97 30.14 -13.58
C ASP A 454 7.51 31.46 -12.97
N ASN A 455 7.52 31.54 -11.64
CA ASN A 455 8.00 32.73 -10.92
C ASN A 455 9.51 32.98 -11.10
N ALA A 456 10.28 31.95 -11.46
CA ALA A 456 11.71 32.04 -11.79
C ALA A 456 11.98 32.26 -13.29
N SER A 457 10.94 32.64 -14.06
CA SER A 457 11.00 32.81 -15.52
C SER A 457 11.38 31.55 -16.29
N ARG A 458 11.26 30.36 -15.69
CA ARG A 458 11.46 29.06 -16.32
C ARG A 458 10.20 28.66 -17.08
N GLY A 459 10.38 28.21 -18.32
CA GLY A 459 9.29 27.79 -19.21
C GLY A 459 9.12 26.28 -19.23
N VAL A 460 8.06 25.79 -19.88
CA VAL A 460 7.79 24.34 -20.02
C VAL A 460 8.99 23.58 -20.62
N VAL A 461 9.64 24.16 -21.63
CA VAL A 461 10.82 23.58 -22.29
C VAL A 461 12.03 23.51 -21.35
N PHE A 462 12.16 24.44 -20.40
CA PHE A 462 13.20 24.38 -19.38
C PHE A 462 13.04 23.13 -18.51
N TYR A 463 11.83 22.86 -18.04
CA TYR A 463 11.53 21.65 -17.26
C TYR A 463 11.68 20.37 -18.09
N ALA A 464 11.23 20.38 -19.34
CA ALA A 464 11.38 19.22 -20.22
C ALA A 464 12.86 18.89 -20.46
N ALA A 465 13.71 19.91 -20.60
CA ALA A 465 15.15 19.75 -20.69
C ALA A 465 15.79 19.24 -19.38
N SER A 466 15.28 19.70 -18.22
CA SER A 466 15.70 19.22 -16.89
C SER A 466 15.34 17.76 -16.63
N GLU A 467 14.20 17.27 -17.11
CA GLU A 467 13.75 15.89 -16.88
C GLU A 467 14.18 14.90 -17.97
N ASN A 468 15.00 15.35 -18.93
CA ASN A 468 15.37 14.62 -20.14
C ASN A 468 14.18 14.21 -21.03
N ARG A 469 13.11 15.01 -21.04
CA ARG A 469 11.85 14.75 -21.77
C ARG A 469 11.55 15.74 -22.88
N TYR A 470 12.52 16.54 -23.30
CA TYR A 470 12.33 17.51 -24.38
C TYR A 470 11.76 16.85 -25.65
N ASN A 471 12.17 15.61 -25.93
CA ASN A 471 11.70 14.86 -27.09
C ASN A 471 10.20 14.53 -27.06
N ASN A 472 9.59 14.48 -25.88
CA ASN A 472 8.16 14.20 -25.71
C ASN A 472 7.28 15.40 -26.11
N LEU A 473 7.89 16.57 -26.34
CA LEU A 473 7.19 17.76 -26.85
C LEU A 473 7.07 17.71 -28.37
N THR A 474 6.61 16.59 -28.93
CA THR A 474 6.56 16.33 -30.38
C THR A 474 5.71 17.35 -31.15
N VAL A 475 4.69 17.92 -30.52
CA VAL A 475 3.89 19.05 -31.05
C VAL A 475 4.75 20.27 -31.39
N LEU A 476 5.87 20.51 -30.70
CA LEU A 476 6.79 21.59 -31.03
C LEU A 476 7.29 21.53 -32.48
N PHE A 477 7.45 20.33 -33.02
CA PHE A 477 7.94 20.14 -34.39
C PHE A 477 6.87 20.38 -35.46
N THR A 478 5.60 20.63 -35.06
CA THR A 478 4.46 20.70 -35.99
C THR A 478 3.66 22.01 -35.91
N SER A 479 3.85 22.83 -34.87
CA SER A 479 3.08 24.07 -34.66
C SER A 479 3.82 25.33 -35.14
N THR A 480 3.11 26.24 -35.82
CA THR A 480 3.67 27.50 -36.35
C THR A 480 3.59 28.69 -35.37
N ASN A 481 3.06 28.48 -34.16
CA ASN A 481 2.80 29.55 -33.17
C ASN A 481 3.80 29.59 -32.00
N ILE A 482 4.95 28.92 -32.14
CA ILE A 482 5.98 28.83 -31.11
C ILE A 482 6.98 29.98 -31.30
N ARG A 483 7.12 30.86 -30.30
CA ARG A 483 8.13 31.92 -30.29
C ARG A 483 8.70 32.05 -28.88
N ASP A 484 10.02 32.09 -28.75
CA ASP A 484 10.74 32.33 -27.48
C ASP A 484 10.67 31.19 -26.44
N ILE A 485 10.49 29.94 -26.86
CA ILE A 485 10.47 28.78 -25.94
C ILE A 485 11.84 28.38 -25.36
N HIS A 486 12.93 28.91 -25.90
CA HIS A 486 14.29 28.67 -25.43
C HIS A 486 14.84 29.82 -24.57
N HIS A 487 13.94 30.67 -24.07
CA HIS A 487 14.30 31.81 -23.23
C HIS A 487 15.08 31.38 -21.97
N PRO A 488 15.91 32.26 -21.42
CA PRO A 488 16.60 32.01 -20.16
C PRO A 488 15.66 32.10 -18.94
N ASP A 489 16.06 31.47 -17.84
CA ASP A 489 15.53 31.73 -16.49
C ASP A 489 16.04 33.07 -15.93
N LEU A 490 15.67 33.42 -14.68
CA LEU A 490 16.15 34.65 -14.02
C LEU A 490 17.69 34.74 -13.86
N TYR A 491 18.42 33.63 -14.03
CA TYR A 491 19.88 33.57 -13.95
C TYR A 491 20.53 33.54 -15.34
N GLY A 492 19.78 33.77 -16.41
CA GLY A 492 20.32 33.76 -17.78
C GLY A 492 20.46 32.36 -18.37
N ARG A 493 20.01 31.29 -17.67
CA ARG A 493 20.23 29.92 -18.13
C ARG A 493 19.10 29.44 -19.03
N THR A 494 19.49 29.00 -20.21
CA THR A 494 18.58 28.45 -21.23
C THR A 494 18.28 26.96 -20.97
N PRO A 495 17.28 26.36 -21.64
CA PRO A 495 17.03 24.92 -21.57
C PRO A 495 18.26 24.06 -21.93
N LEU A 496 19.15 24.57 -22.81
CA LEU A 496 20.38 23.86 -23.15
C LEU A 496 21.38 23.83 -21.99
N HIS A 497 21.44 24.89 -21.17
CA HIS A 497 22.29 24.92 -19.96
C HIS A 497 21.87 23.83 -18.98
N VAL A 498 20.58 23.74 -18.66
CA VAL A 498 20.09 22.76 -17.68
C VAL A 498 20.23 21.32 -18.18
N ALA A 499 19.95 21.05 -19.46
CA ALA A 499 20.18 19.73 -20.04
C ALA A 499 21.68 19.35 -20.02
N ALA A 500 22.56 20.29 -20.35
CA ALA A 500 24.00 20.05 -20.35
C ALA A 500 24.55 19.81 -18.93
N THR A 501 24.05 20.59 -17.97
CA THR A 501 24.38 20.46 -16.55
C THR A 501 24.00 19.10 -15.97
N ARG A 502 22.79 18.62 -16.27
CA ARG A 502 22.30 17.33 -15.77
C ARG A 502 22.85 16.12 -16.52
N GLY A 503 23.48 16.33 -17.69
CA GLY A 503 24.04 15.24 -18.49
C GLY A 503 23.02 14.59 -19.44
N HIS A 504 21.91 15.28 -19.70
CA HIS A 504 20.76 14.77 -20.45
C HIS A 504 21.02 14.80 -21.96
N LEU A 505 21.86 13.87 -22.42
CA LEU A 505 22.37 13.82 -23.79
C LEU A 505 21.26 13.91 -24.85
N GLN A 506 20.15 13.22 -24.64
CA GLN A 506 19.08 13.16 -25.64
C GLN A 506 18.36 14.50 -25.80
N SER A 507 18.12 15.20 -24.69
CA SER A 507 17.59 16.57 -24.71
C SER A 507 18.59 17.53 -25.33
N VAL A 508 19.89 17.43 -25.01
CA VAL A 508 20.95 18.24 -25.65
C VAL A 508 20.96 18.05 -27.16
N LEU A 509 21.00 16.80 -27.64
CA LEU A 509 21.06 16.50 -29.07
C LEU A 509 19.83 17.01 -29.84
N THR A 510 18.66 17.01 -29.20
CA THR A 510 17.40 17.43 -29.83
C THR A 510 17.22 18.95 -29.77
N LEU A 511 17.64 19.59 -28.67
CA LEU A 511 17.71 21.05 -28.57
C LEU A 511 18.68 21.63 -29.60
N LEU A 512 19.87 21.06 -29.78
CA LEU A 512 20.84 21.53 -30.77
C LEU A 512 20.33 21.48 -32.22
N LYS A 513 19.36 20.61 -32.51
CA LYS A 513 18.68 20.51 -33.81
C LYS A 513 17.50 21.48 -33.95
N SER A 514 17.09 22.15 -32.87
CA SER A 514 15.93 23.04 -32.86
C SER A 514 16.35 24.46 -33.28
N ASP A 515 15.54 25.09 -34.13
CA ASP A 515 15.78 26.46 -34.58
C ASP A 515 15.73 27.46 -33.40
N GLY A 516 16.66 28.41 -33.37
CA GLY A 516 16.69 29.48 -32.35
C GLY A 516 17.38 29.11 -31.03
N VAL A 517 18.00 27.92 -30.92
CA VAL A 517 18.85 27.57 -29.78
C VAL A 517 20.25 28.17 -29.95
N ASP A 518 20.63 29.05 -29.03
CA ASP A 518 22.00 29.54 -28.91
C ASP A 518 22.84 28.60 -28.05
N ARG A 519 23.79 27.91 -28.70
CA ARG A 519 24.69 26.95 -28.04
C ARG A 519 25.80 27.62 -27.21
N GLU A 520 26.08 28.89 -27.50
CA GLU A 520 27.11 29.69 -26.82
C GLU A 520 26.50 30.73 -25.88
N ALA A 521 25.19 30.63 -25.60
CA ALA A 521 24.51 31.48 -24.65
C ALA A 521 25.28 31.47 -23.31
N GLN A 522 25.44 32.66 -22.73
CA GLN A 522 26.07 32.85 -21.43
C GLN A 522 25.01 33.17 -20.40
N ASP A 523 25.06 32.49 -19.26
CA ASP A 523 24.28 32.85 -18.09
C ASP A 523 24.84 34.12 -17.41
N GLU A 524 24.19 34.58 -16.34
CA GLU A 524 24.63 35.77 -15.58
C GLU A 524 26.02 35.61 -14.94
N PHE A 525 26.55 34.39 -14.92
CA PHE A 525 27.89 34.05 -14.41
C PHE A 525 28.89 33.78 -15.54
N SER A 526 28.53 34.10 -16.79
CA SER A 526 29.35 33.85 -17.98
C SER A 526 29.63 32.36 -18.26
N CYS A 527 28.85 31.45 -17.70
CA CYS A 527 28.92 30.03 -17.98
C CYS A 527 28.12 29.73 -19.25
N THR A 528 28.70 28.92 -20.15
CA THR A 528 28.02 28.35 -21.31
C THR A 528 27.57 26.91 -21.02
N PRO A 529 26.63 26.33 -21.79
CA PRO A 529 26.25 24.92 -21.63
C PRO A 529 27.44 23.95 -21.71
N LEU A 530 28.42 24.24 -22.58
CA LEU A 530 29.64 23.46 -22.69
C LEU A 530 30.48 23.56 -21.41
N SER A 531 30.66 24.77 -20.87
CA SER A 531 31.43 24.96 -19.64
C SER A 531 30.80 24.22 -18.45
N ASP A 532 29.47 24.24 -18.34
CA ASP A 532 28.72 23.51 -17.31
C ASP A 532 28.90 22.00 -17.42
N ALA A 533 28.82 21.46 -18.64
CA ALA A 533 29.03 20.04 -18.92
C ALA A 533 30.46 19.60 -18.60
N VAL A 534 31.46 20.41 -18.93
CA VAL A 534 32.88 20.13 -18.65
C VAL A 534 33.14 20.10 -17.14
N VAL A 535 32.69 21.13 -16.41
CA VAL A 535 32.89 21.21 -14.95
C VAL A 535 32.24 20.02 -14.24
N ARG A 536 31.09 19.57 -14.71
CA ARG A 536 30.34 18.42 -14.16
C ARG A 536 30.71 17.07 -14.80
N LYS A 537 31.75 17.04 -15.64
CA LYS A 537 32.30 15.81 -16.26
C LYS A 537 31.28 15.01 -17.09
N ARG A 538 30.32 15.69 -17.72
CA ARG A 538 29.30 15.08 -18.61
C ARG A 538 29.90 14.76 -19.98
N SER A 539 30.78 13.77 -20.02
CA SER A 539 31.69 13.50 -21.15
C SER A 539 30.98 13.35 -22.50
N ASP A 540 29.82 12.70 -22.54
CA ASP A 540 29.10 12.48 -23.81
C ASP A 540 28.34 13.73 -24.27
N VAL A 541 27.84 14.53 -23.33
CA VAL A 541 27.30 15.88 -23.61
C VAL A 541 28.39 16.82 -24.12
N VAL A 542 29.59 16.81 -23.51
CA VAL A 542 30.74 17.61 -23.96
C VAL A 542 31.06 17.27 -25.42
N LYS A 543 31.21 15.97 -25.74
CA LYS A 543 31.43 15.55 -27.13
C LYS A 543 30.31 16.01 -28.05
N ALA A 544 29.04 15.89 -27.63
CA ALA A 544 27.91 16.32 -28.43
C ALA A 544 27.96 17.83 -28.72
N LEU A 545 28.22 18.66 -27.72
CA LEU A 545 28.31 20.12 -27.87
C LEU A 545 29.50 20.55 -28.75
N GLU A 546 30.65 19.88 -28.63
CA GLU A 546 31.86 20.18 -29.43
C GLU A 546 31.75 19.74 -30.89
N THR A 547 31.08 18.61 -31.15
CA THR A 547 31.07 17.97 -32.48
C THR A 547 29.83 18.29 -33.33
N PHE A 548 28.84 18.99 -32.77
CA PHE A 548 27.57 19.23 -33.46
C PHE A 548 27.73 20.17 -34.68
N SER A 549 27.45 19.63 -35.87
CA SER A 549 27.38 20.39 -37.13
C SER A 549 25.98 20.28 -37.76
N GLU A 550 25.47 21.39 -38.31
CA GLU A 550 24.11 21.48 -38.89
C GLU A 550 23.85 20.49 -40.05
N THR A 551 24.89 19.88 -40.62
CA THR A 551 24.81 18.96 -41.76
C THR A 551 24.88 17.48 -41.41
N SER A 552 25.02 17.10 -40.13
CA SER A 552 25.17 15.70 -39.70
C SER A 552 23.82 15.04 -39.36
N SER A 553 23.08 14.58 -40.37
CA SER A 553 21.74 13.99 -40.21
C SER A 553 21.71 12.52 -39.73
N GLN A 554 22.81 11.90 -39.32
CA GLN A 554 22.82 10.53 -38.78
C GLN A 554 23.97 10.32 -37.77
N LEU A 555 23.68 10.42 -36.48
CA LEU A 555 24.50 9.84 -35.42
C LEU A 555 23.58 8.96 -34.57
N ALA A 556 23.73 7.66 -34.70
CA ALA A 556 23.05 6.67 -33.86
C ALA A 556 23.90 6.48 -32.60
N PHE A 557 23.34 6.84 -31.45
CA PHE A 557 23.87 6.46 -30.14
C PHE A 557 22.85 5.54 -29.47
N GLU A 558 23.32 4.39 -29.01
CA GLU A 558 22.49 3.41 -28.30
C GLU A 558 22.08 3.96 -26.93
N SER A 559 20.78 3.90 -26.64
CA SER A 559 20.20 4.30 -25.36
C SER A 559 20.64 3.34 -24.26
N VAL A 560 21.15 3.89 -23.16
CA VAL A 560 21.35 3.12 -21.92
C VAL A 560 20.27 3.57 -20.94
N ASP A 561 19.42 2.64 -20.52
CA ASP A 561 18.46 2.85 -19.44
C ASP A 561 19.23 3.13 -18.15
N GLU A 562 19.06 4.32 -17.58
CA GLU A 562 19.58 4.65 -16.25
C GLU A 562 18.65 4.10 -15.19
N ALA A 563 19.16 3.14 -14.43
CA ALA A 563 18.52 2.63 -13.23
C ALA A 563 18.47 3.73 -12.17
N THR A 564 17.27 4.21 -11.84
CA THR A 564 17.02 5.08 -10.68
C THR A 564 17.38 4.34 -9.39
N SER A 565 18.56 4.64 -8.83
CA SER A 565 18.89 4.29 -7.46
C SER A 565 18.12 5.20 -6.50
N GLN A 566 17.38 4.61 -5.56
CA GLN A 566 16.72 5.31 -4.45
C GLN A 566 17.78 5.86 -3.49
N LEU A 567 18.31 7.05 -3.77
CA LEU A 567 19.10 7.84 -2.82
C LEU A 567 18.15 8.86 -2.18
N GLU A 568 18.26 9.07 -0.86
CA GLU A 568 17.48 10.10 -0.15
C GLU A 568 17.99 11.49 -0.56
N VAL A 569 17.23 12.17 -1.42
CA VAL A 569 17.46 13.57 -1.82
C VAL A 569 17.09 14.47 -0.64
N GLU A 570 17.96 15.41 -0.29
CA GLU A 570 17.74 16.36 0.81
C GLU A 570 17.13 17.67 0.31
N VAL A 571 17.71 18.27 -0.73
CA VAL A 571 17.21 19.49 -1.40
C VAL A 571 17.64 19.49 -2.87
N ASP A 572 16.95 20.24 -3.73
CA ASP A 572 17.42 20.47 -5.10
C ASP A 572 18.17 21.80 -5.17
N CYS A 573 19.25 21.84 -5.96
CA CYS A 573 19.93 23.10 -6.22
C CYS A 573 19.04 24.04 -7.06
N ASP A 574 18.63 25.20 -6.54
CA ASP A 574 17.78 26.18 -7.23
C ASP A 574 18.39 26.75 -8.50
N ILE A 575 19.71 26.69 -8.58
CA ILE A 575 20.43 26.91 -9.82
C ILE A 575 20.36 25.61 -10.62
N CYS A 576 21.29 24.67 -10.49
CA CYS A 576 21.43 23.58 -11.47
C CYS A 576 20.31 22.53 -11.52
N GLY A 577 19.36 22.56 -10.59
CA GLY A 577 18.31 21.55 -10.40
C GLY A 577 18.83 20.21 -9.88
N VAL A 578 20.15 20.00 -9.83
CA VAL A 578 20.77 18.76 -9.35
C VAL A 578 20.41 18.52 -7.90
N ASP A 579 19.93 17.31 -7.65
CA ASP A 579 19.63 16.73 -6.35
C ASP A 579 20.88 16.81 -5.47
N ILE A 580 20.74 17.49 -4.33
CA ILE A 580 21.74 17.52 -3.26
C ILE A 580 21.35 16.42 -2.30
N LEU A 581 22.23 15.42 -2.15
CA LEU A 581 21.92 14.24 -1.36
C LEU A 581 22.11 14.51 0.12
N LYS A 582 21.42 13.73 0.96
CA LYS A 582 21.50 13.87 2.41
C LYS A 582 22.94 13.80 2.94
N GLY A 583 23.36 14.86 3.62
CA GLY A 583 24.72 15.01 4.17
C GLY A 583 25.74 15.65 3.21
N GLU A 584 25.35 16.04 2.00
CA GLU A 584 26.17 16.89 1.14
C GLU A 584 26.12 18.36 1.58
N ALA A 585 27.22 19.08 1.43
CA ALA A 585 27.28 20.49 1.77
C ALA A 585 26.60 21.34 0.69
N PHE A 586 25.71 22.25 1.11
CA PHE A 586 25.06 23.20 0.22
C PHE A 586 25.06 24.61 0.80
N TYR A 587 24.94 25.59 -0.08
CA TYR A 587 24.91 27.00 0.29
C TYR A 587 23.50 27.53 0.19
N TYR A 588 23.06 28.32 1.15
CA TYR A 588 21.71 28.87 1.16
C TYR A 588 21.69 30.38 1.36
N CYS A 589 20.68 31.08 0.83
CA CYS A 589 20.50 32.50 1.14
C CYS A 589 19.93 32.68 2.55
N THR A 590 20.57 33.50 3.39
CA THR A 590 20.12 33.70 4.78
C THR A 590 18.91 34.63 4.93
N ILE A 591 18.41 35.23 3.84
CA ILE A 591 17.40 36.29 3.86
C ILE A 591 16.20 36.00 2.95
N CYS A 592 16.41 35.46 1.75
CA CYS A 592 15.30 35.15 0.83
C CYS A 592 14.43 34.00 1.36
N SER A 593 13.10 34.16 1.26
CA SER A 593 12.08 33.10 1.33
C SER A 593 12.29 32.04 2.42
N GLY A 594 12.65 32.44 3.64
CA GLY A 594 12.84 31.49 4.73
C GLY A 594 14.02 30.52 4.56
N ALA A 595 15.03 30.90 3.78
CA ALA A 595 16.21 30.10 3.41
C ALA A 595 16.02 29.04 2.30
N ASP A 596 14.91 29.06 1.55
CA ASP A 596 14.65 28.14 0.42
C ASP A 596 15.36 28.53 -0.88
N PHE A 597 16.55 29.14 -0.79
CA PHE A 597 17.43 29.34 -1.95
C PHE A 597 18.70 28.54 -1.72
N ASP A 598 18.68 27.26 -2.08
CA ASP A 598 19.71 26.27 -1.86
C ASP A 598 20.50 26.03 -3.15
N ILE A 599 21.83 26.14 -3.09
CA ILE A 599 22.71 25.91 -4.23
C ILE A 599 23.82 24.94 -3.87
N CYS A 600 24.12 24.01 -4.79
CA CYS A 600 25.19 23.05 -4.60
C CYS A 600 26.57 23.73 -4.60
N GLU A 601 27.54 23.05 -3.98
CA GLU A 601 28.92 23.54 -3.87
C GLU A 601 29.54 23.91 -5.24
N VAL A 602 29.22 23.15 -6.29
CA VAL A 602 29.69 23.43 -7.65
C VAL A 602 29.15 24.78 -8.15
N CYS A 603 27.85 25.04 -8.04
CA CYS A 603 27.26 26.32 -8.45
C CYS A 603 27.84 27.49 -7.64
N TYR A 604 28.04 27.30 -6.34
CA TYR A 604 28.66 28.32 -5.50
C TYR A 604 30.09 28.66 -5.95
N HIS A 605 30.91 27.66 -6.29
CA HIS A 605 32.28 27.89 -6.78
C HIS A 605 32.35 28.47 -8.19
N LEU A 606 31.32 28.25 -9.00
CA LEU A 606 31.15 28.92 -10.30
C LEU A 606 30.69 30.38 -10.16
N GLY A 607 30.45 30.86 -8.94
CA GLY A 607 30.09 32.25 -8.67
C GLY A 607 28.60 32.49 -8.46
N ALA A 608 27.76 31.45 -8.46
CA ALA A 608 26.32 31.61 -8.24
C ALA A 608 26.03 32.17 -6.85
N ARG A 609 25.22 33.23 -6.78
CA ARG A 609 24.81 33.91 -5.55
C ARG A 609 23.35 34.33 -5.66
N CYS A 610 22.78 34.78 -4.54
CA CYS A 610 21.50 35.48 -4.56
C CYS A 610 21.55 36.68 -5.52
N LEU A 611 20.46 36.92 -6.25
CA LEU A 611 20.35 38.07 -7.17
C LEU A 611 20.41 39.41 -6.41
N ASP A 612 19.98 39.43 -5.15
CA ASP A 612 20.24 40.57 -4.28
C ASP A 612 21.65 40.49 -3.69
N SER A 613 22.54 41.35 -4.20
CA SER A 613 23.94 41.45 -3.77
C SER A 613 24.14 41.79 -2.29
N SER A 614 23.10 42.27 -1.59
CA SER A 614 23.15 42.54 -0.15
C SER A 614 22.96 41.27 0.69
N HIS A 615 22.44 40.20 0.11
CA HIS A 615 22.21 38.94 0.80
C HIS A 615 23.48 38.10 0.86
N GLN A 616 23.69 37.44 2.00
CA GLN A 616 24.83 36.56 2.22
C GLN A 616 24.42 35.09 2.04
N MET A 617 25.35 34.30 1.51
CA MET A 617 25.19 32.85 1.42
C MET A 617 25.77 32.20 2.68
N GLY A 618 24.95 31.44 3.40
CA GLY A 618 25.40 30.54 4.47
C GLY A 618 25.79 29.17 3.91
N LEU A 619 26.57 28.40 4.66
CA LEU A 619 26.88 26.98 4.37
C LEU A 619 26.08 26.09 5.34
N ARG A 620 25.44 25.05 4.82
CA ARG A 620 24.71 24.04 5.59
C ARG A 620 25.18 22.64 5.19
N HIS A 621 25.05 21.72 6.15
CA HIS A 621 25.31 20.29 5.94
C HIS A 621 24.05 19.43 6.10
N GLU A 622 23.01 19.94 6.77
CA GLU A 622 21.68 19.33 6.91
C GLU A 622 20.59 20.42 7.03
N ARG A 623 19.38 20.21 6.49
CA ARG A 623 18.20 21.07 6.76
C ARG A 623 17.67 20.75 8.16
N ASP A 624 17.58 21.75 9.04
CA ASP A 624 16.79 21.61 10.28
C ASP A 624 15.32 21.47 9.84
N LEU A 625 14.73 20.27 10.00
CA LEU A 625 13.30 20.07 9.82
C LEU A 625 12.56 20.95 10.85
N ASP A 626 11.91 22.01 10.37
CA ASP A 626 10.92 22.71 11.18
C ASP A 626 9.76 21.73 11.44
N PRO A 627 9.28 21.52 12.68
CA PRO A 627 8.38 20.41 13.00
C PRO A 627 6.95 20.49 12.42
N TRP A 628 6.70 21.32 11.40
CA TRP A 628 5.35 21.72 10.98
C TRP A 628 5.10 21.74 9.47
N SER A 629 5.81 20.94 8.68
CA SER A 629 5.43 20.69 7.28
C SER A 629 5.23 19.20 7.04
N HIS A 630 4.00 18.72 7.26
CA HIS A 630 3.47 17.49 6.68
C HIS A 630 2.22 17.83 5.87
#